data_AF-A0A1S3QHJ7-F1
#
_entry.id   AF-A0A1S3QHJ7-F1
#
_cell.length_a   1.000
_cell.length_b   1.000
_cell.length_c   1.000
_cell.angle_alpha   90.00
_cell.angle_beta   90.00
_cell.angle_gamma   90.00
#
_symmetry.space_group_name_H-M   'P 1'
#
loop_
_entity.id
_entity.type
_entity.pdbx_description
1 polymer ?
#
loop_
_entity_poly.entity_id
_entity_poly.type
_entity_poly.pdbx_seq_one_letter_code
_entity_poly.pdbx_strand_id
1 'polypeptide(L)'
;MGNLIKVLTRDIDNNAGNFFLDFENAQPTEAERAVWEQVNEVLMEALAILDDLQSYNGAGEEIRQAIQNPSEDQVQERAWAAVVPLVGKLKKFYEFSLRLEGSLHGLLKALTSARCSPTQHLEQEQALARQFAEILHFTLRFDELKVLLPPPMSKICI
;
A
#
# COMPACT_ATOMS: atom_id res chain seq x y z
N MET A 1 9.34 -14.62 -0.52
CA MET A 1 7.95 -14.96 -0.89
C MET A 1 7.42 -16.27 -0.27
N GLY A 2 8.24 -17.18 0.28
CA GLY A 2 7.76 -18.47 0.83
C GLY A 2 6.96 -18.41 2.16
N ASN A 3 6.97 -17.29 2.89
CA ASN A 3 6.24 -17.17 4.15
C ASN A 3 4.75 -16.83 3.96
N LEU A 4 4.38 -16.11 2.89
CA LEU A 4 2.97 -15.77 2.64
C LEU A 4 2.12 -17.00 2.30
N ILE A 5 2.67 -17.91 1.47
CA ILE A 5 1.99 -19.17 1.13
C ILE A 5 1.73 -19.99 2.37
N LYS A 6 2.70 -20.12 3.29
CA LYS A 6 2.52 -20.82 4.57
C LYS A 6 1.48 -20.18 5.47
N VAL A 7 1.34 -18.85 5.47
CA VAL A 7 0.34 -18.15 6.27
C VAL A 7 -1.06 -18.33 5.69
N LEU A 8 -1.20 -18.33 4.37
CA LEU A 8 -2.48 -18.61 3.70
C LEU A 8 -2.90 -20.08 3.81
N THR A 9 -1.95 -21.02 3.87
CA THR A 9 -2.25 -22.47 4.00
C THR A 9 -2.43 -22.97 5.42
N ARG A 10 -1.94 -22.25 6.44
CA ARG A 10 -1.86 -22.78 7.82
C ARG A 10 -3.21 -23.10 8.47
N ASP A 11 -4.29 -22.43 8.06
CA ASP A 11 -5.63 -22.66 8.60
C ASP A 11 -6.52 -23.49 7.65
N ILE A 12 -6.00 -23.90 6.48
CA ILE A 12 -6.70 -24.73 5.49
C ILE A 12 -6.54 -26.22 5.82
N ASP A 13 -5.48 -26.58 6.55
CA ASP A 13 -5.07 -27.95 6.87
C ASP A 13 -6.14 -28.78 7.61
N ASN A 14 -7.18 -28.16 8.17
CA ASN A 14 -8.26 -28.87 8.86
C ASN A 14 -9.53 -29.10 8.02
N ASN A 15 -9.70 -28.54 6.80
CA ASN A 15 -10.95 -28.82 6.05
C ASN A 15 -11.02 -28.63 4.53
N ALA A 16 -9.94 -28.37 3.78
CA ALA A 16 -10.05 -28.36 2.30
C ALA A 16 -8.71 -28.67 1.64
N GLY A 17 -8.74 -29.38 0.51
CA GLY A 17 -7.53 -29.77 -0.23
C GLY A 17 -6.62 -28.57 -0.53
N ASN A 18 -5.32 -28.84 -0.59
CA ASN A 18 -4.30 -27.87 -1.00
C ASN A 18 -4.71 -27.23 -2.33
N PHE A 19 -5.12 -25.96 -2.31
CA PHE A 19 -5.39 -25.21 -3.52
C PHE A 19 -4.13 -24.54 -4.04
N PHE A 20 -3.99 -24.43 -5.36
CA PHE A 20 -2.81 -23.87 -6.02
C PHE A 20 -3.08 -22.43 -6.46
N LEU A 21 -2.16 -21.52 -6.12
CA LEU A 21 -2.13 -20.14 -6.59
C LEU A 21 -0.85 -19.89 -7.38
N ASP A 22 -0.99 -19.60 -8.68
CA ASP A 22 0.15 -19.25 -9.53
C ASP A 22 0.54 -17.77 -9.38
N PHE A 23 1.43 -17.48 -8.44
CA PHE A 23 1.95 -16.12 -8.26
C PHE A 23 2.91 -15.66 -9.38
N GLU A 24 3.43 -16.57 -10.20
CA GLU A 24 4.40 -16.22 -11.23
C GLU A 24 3.71 -15.88 -12.55
N ASN A 25 2.77 -16.73 -13.00
CA ASN A 25 2.21 -16.65 -14.34
C ASN A 25 0.69 -16.41 -14.40
N ALA A 26 -0.01 -16.19 -13.28
CA ALA A 26 -1.44 -15.88 -13.31
C ALA A 26 -1.76 -14.71 -14.26
N GLN A 27 -2.57 -14.99 -15.27
CA GLN A 27 -3.10 -14.02 -16.23
C GLN A 27 -4.58 -13.79 -15.97
N PRO A 28 -5.07 -12.54 -16.10
CA PRO A 28 -6.48 -12.25 -15.91
C PRO A 28 -7.33 -12.96 -16.96
N THR A 29 -8.41 -13.60 -16.51
CA THR A 29 -9.45 -14.06 -17.43
C THR A 29 -10.23 -12.87 -17.99
N GLU A 30 -10.99 -13.09 -19.06
CA GLU A 30 -11.82 -12.03 -19.66
C GLU A 30 -12.86 -11.48 -18.69
N ALA A 31 -13.34 -12.30 -17.75
CA ALA A 31 -14.28 -11.89 -16.71
C ALA A 31 -13.63 -10.95 -15.67
N GLU A 32 -12.35 -11.14 -15.37
CA GLU A 32 -11.61 -10.37 -14.37
C GLU A 32 -10.92 -9.14 -14.96
N ARG A 33 -10.67 -9.12 -16.27
CA ARG A 33 -9.84 -8.12 -16.96
C ARG A 33 -10.15 -6.67 -16.55
N ALA A 34 -11.43 -6.31 -16.50
CA ALA A 34 -11.83 -4.95 -16.13
C ALA A 34 -11.45 -4.57 -14.69
N VAL A 35 -11.62 -5.49 -13.73
CA VAL A 35 -11.22 -5.27 -12.33
C VAL A 35 -9.69 -5.29 -12.23
N TRP A 36 -9.06 -6.22 -12.93
CA TRP A 36 -7.62 -6.39 -12.93
C TRP A 36 -6.91 -5.14 -13.45
N GLU A 37 -7.36 -4.55 -14.56
CA GLU A 37 -6.77 -3.34 -15.14
C GLU A 37 -6.86 -2.15 -14.18
N GLN A 38 -8.02 -1.94 -13.56
CA GLN A 38 -8.23 -0.87 -12.56
C GLN A 38 -7.29 -1.02 -11.36
N VAL A 39 -7.16 -2.23 -10.83
CA VAL A 39 -6.30 -2.52 -9.69
C VAL A 39 -4.82 -2.41 -10.07
N ASN A 40 -4.46 -2.82 -11.29
CA ASN A 40 -3.09 -2.77 -11.78
C ASN A 40 -2.58 -1.33 -11.89
N GLU A 41 -3.42 -0.39 -12.32
CA GLU A 41 -3.06 1.05 -12.32
C GLU A 41 -2.66 1.53 -10.91
N VAL A 42 -3.43 1.13 -9.89
CA VAL A 42 -3.14 1.50 -8.49
C VAL A 42 -1.88 0.81 -7.98
N LEU A 43 -1.65 -0.46 -8.33
CA LEU A 43 -0.44 -1.20 -7.96
C LEU A 43 0.83 -0.63 -8.61
N MET A 44 0.75 -0.17 -9.86
CA MET A 44 1.86 0.51 -10.53
C MET A 44 2.24 1.80 -9.81
N GLU A 45 1.24 2.56 -9.35
CA GLU A 45 1.50 3.76 -8.56
C GLU A 45 2.00 3.43 -7.14
N ALA A 46 1.59 2.31 -6.56
CA ALA A 46 2.06 1.85 -5.25
C ALA A 46 3.59 1.76 -5.17
N LEU A 47 4.25 1.34 -6.25
CA LEU A 47 5.72 1.32 -6.35
C LEU A 47 6.33 2.72 -6.23
N ALA A 48 5.77 3.70 -6.95
CA ALA A 48 6.22 5.08 -6.87
C ALA A 48 5.99 5.69 -5.48
N ILE A 49 4.90 5.31 -4.80
CA ILE A 49 4.61 5.72 -3.42
C ILE A 49 5.65 5.17 -2.45
N LEU A 50 6.06 3.91 -2.60
CA LEU A 50 7.13 3.32 -1.79
C LEU A 50 8.47 4.03 -2.02
N ASP A 51 8.84 4.34 -3.25
CA ASP A 51 10.08 5.07 -3.56
C ASP A 51 10.07 6.50 -2.98
N ASP A 52 8.92 7.19 -3.07
CA ASP A 52 8.72 8.52 -2.48
C ASP A 52 8.84 8.50 -0.95
N LEU A 53 8.39 7.43 -0.31
CA LEU A 53 8.46 7.21 1.14
C LEU A 53 9.88 6.85 1.57
N GLN A 54 10.59 6.00 0.81
CA GLN A 54 11.99 5.65 1.09
C GLN A 54 12.93 6.86 0.99
N SER A 55 12.65 7.77 0.06
CA SER A 55 13.41 9.01 -0.14
C SER A 55 12.95 10.17 0.77
N TYR A 56 12.09 9.90 1.76
CA TYR A 56 11.56 10.91 2.66
C TYR A 56 12.58 11.28 3.75
N ASN A 57 13.23 12.44 3.62
CA ASN A 57 14.30 12.89 4.54
C ASN A 57 13.82 13.74 5.72
N GLY A 58 12.55 14.19 5.74
CA GLY A 58 12.04 15.10 6.76
C GLY A 58 12.67 16.51 6.72
N ALA A 59 12.22 17.38 7.63
CA ALA A 59 12.73 18.76 7.79
C ALA A 59 12.98 19.08 9.28
N GLY A 60 13.40 18.06 10.04
CA GLY A 60 13.49 18.17 11.51
C GLY A 60 14.51 19.22 11.97
N GLU A 61 15.59 19.42 11.21
CA GLU A 61 16.62 20.40 11.56
C GLU A 61 16.16 21.83 11.29
N GLU A 62 15.56 22.07 10.12
CA GLU A 62 15.01 23.37 9.76
C GLU A 62 13.89 23.78 10.73
N ILE A 63 13.01 22.84 11.12
CA ILE A 63 11.98 23.09 12.13
C ILE A 63 12.60 23.43 13.49
N ARG A 64 13.63 22.70 13.94
CA ARG A 64 14.32 23.00 15.21
C ARG A 64 14.93 24.40 15.19
N GLN A 65 15.59 24.78 14.11
CA GLN A 65 16.21 26.10 13.97
C GLN A 65 15.16 27.22 14.00
N ALA A 66 14.01 27.02 13.34
CA ALA A 66 12.91 27.98 13.34
C ALA A 66 12.26 28.14 14.72
N ILE A 67 12.12 27.06 15.49
CA ILE A 67 11.60 27.13 16.87
C ILE A 67 12.59 27.82 17.81
N GLN A 68 13.88 27.59 17.64
CA GLN A 68 14.93 28.21 18.47
C GLN A 68 15.11 29.71 18.18
N ASN A 69 14.84 30.15 16.95
CA ASN A 69 15.03 31.53 16.50
C ASN A 69 13.73 32.08 15.89
N PRO A 70 12.68 32.30 16.72
CA PRO A 70 11.35 32.67 16.23
C PRO A 70 11.30 34.09 15.64
N SER A 71 12.25 34.96 16.00
CA SER A 71 12.32 36.35 15.50
C SER A 71 13.08 36.49 14.17
N GLU A 72 13.68 35.41 13.66
CA GLU A 72 14.50 35.42 12.44
C GLU A 72 13.70 34.92 11.24
N ASP A 73 13.15 35.85 10.44
CA ASP A 73 12.27 35.55 9.30
C ASP A 73 12.92 34.60 8.29
N GLN A 74 14.22 34.75 8.03
CA GLN A 74 14.95 33.90 7.09
C GLN A 74 14.93 32.40 7.50
N VAL A 75 14.97 32.13 8.82
CA VAL A 75 14.94 30.76 9.34
C VAL A 75 13.52 30.19 9.25
N GLN A 76 12.50 31.03 9.46
CA GLN A 76 11.09 30.63 9.27
C GLN A 76 10.81 30.27 7.81
N GLU A 77 11.23 31.11 6.86
CA GLU A 77 11.05 30.86 5.43
C GLU A 77 11.75 29.59 4.98
N ARG A 78 12.97 29.33 5.47
CA ARG A 78 13.71 28.10 5.16
C ARG A 78 12.99 26.86 5.68
N ALA A 79 12.47 26.90 6.91
CA ALA A 79 11.69 25.80 7.46
C ALA A 79 10.40 25.58 6.68
N TRP A 80 9.69 26.65 6.33
CA TRP A 80 8.49 26.57 5.51
C TRP A 80 8.77 25.95 4.13
N ALA A 81 9.80 26.43 3.44
CA ALA A 81 10.21 25.92 2.13
C ALA A 81 10.60 24.44 2.16
N ALA A 82 11.18 23.96 3.27
CA ALA A 82 11.51 22.55 3.47
C ALA A 82 10.26 21.71 3.80
N VAL A 83 9.33 22.22 4.61
CA VAL A 83 8.15 21.48 5.09
C VAL A 83 7.05 21.37 4.03
N VAL A 84 6.80 22.41 3.23
CA VAL A 84 5.73 22.41 2.22
C VAL A 84 5.79 21.20 1.25
N PRO A 85 6.92 20.89 0.58
CA PRO A 85 6.97 19.74 -0.33
C PRO A 85 6.80 18.40 0.42
N LEU A 86 7.25 18.34 1.66
CA LEU A 86 7.12 17.16 2.52
C LEU A 86 5.66 16.91 2.92
N VAL A 87 4.91 17.95 3.26
CA VAL A 87 3.45 17.86 3.48
C VAL A 87 2.73 17.51 2.19
N GLY A 88 3.21 17.99 1.04
CA GLY A 88 2.72 17.58 -0.28
C GLY A 88 2.85 16.06 -0.50
N LYS A 89 3.99 15.46 -0.15
CA LYS A 89 4.16 13.99 -0.20
C LYS A 89 3.20 13.27 0.75
N LEU A 90 3.03 13.77 1.98
CA LEU A 90 2.08 13.19 2.93
C LEU A 90 0.64 13.21 2.41
N LYS A 91 0.24 14.33 1.83
CA LYS A 91 -1.07 14.46 1.17
C LYS A 91 -1.22 13.44 0.05
N LYS A 92 -0.21 13.28 -0.81
CA LYS A 92 -0.19 12.27 -1.89
C LYS A 92 -0.37 10.85 -1.33
N PHE A 93 0.29 10.51 -0.23
CA PHE A 93 0.16 9.19 0.40
C PHE A 93 -1.26 8.94 0.92
N TYR A 94 -1.88 9.94 1.54
CA TYR A 94 -3.27 9.87 1.98
C TYR A 94 -4.26 9.74 0.81
N GLU A 95 -4.10 10.55 -0.24
CA GLU A 95 -4.95 10.45 -1.43
C GLU A 95 -4.78 9.09 -2.14
N PHE A 96 -3.56 8.53 -2.12
CA PHE A 96 -3.30 7.19 -2.61
C PHE A 96 -4.02 6.12 -1.77
N SER A 97 -4.04 6.24 -0.43
CA SER A 97 -4.72 5.25 0.42
C SER A 97 -6.22 5.17 0.12
N LEU A 98 -6.87 6.29 -0.22
CA LEU A 98 -8.28 6.32 -0.63
C LEU A 98 -8.52 5.55 -1.94
N ARG A 99 -7.60 5.65 -2.90
CA ARG A 99 -7.69 4.89 -4.17
C ARG A 99 -7.39 3.41 -3.99
N LEU A 100 -6.45 3.08 -3.09
CA LEU A 100 -6.16 1.71 -2.70
C LEU A 100 -7.38 1.05 -2.04
N GLU A 101 -8.08 1.78 -1.17
CA GLU A 101 -9.34 1.33 -0.57
C GLU A 101 -10.41 1.04 -1.63
N GLY A 102 -10.60 1.93 -2.61
CA GLY A 102 -11.54 1.72 -3.71
C GLY A 102 -11.22 0.46 -4.53
N SER A 103 -9.94 0.24 -4.83
CA SER A 103 -9.45 -0.94 -5.55
C SER A 103 -9.65 -2.23 -4.75
N LEU A 104 -9.39 -2.16 -3.44
CA LEU A 104 -9.61 -3.27 -2.52
C LEU A 104 -11.09 -3.68 -2.46
N HIS A 105 -12.01 -2.72 -2.42
CA HIS A 105 -13.45 -3.01 -2.49
C HIS A 105 -13.83 -3.72 -3.80
N GLY A 106 -13.24 -3.30 -4.93
CA GLY A 106 -13.43 -3.95 -6.23
C GLY A 106 -12.98 -5.42 -6.22
N LEU A 107 -11.76 -5.67 -5.72
CA LEU A 107 -11.21 -7.02 -5.56
C LEU A 107 -12.06 -7.89 -4.65
N LEU A 108 -12.41 -7.40 -3.46
CA LEU A 108 -13.20 -8.15 -2.50
C LEU A 108 -14.57 -8.49 -3.07
N LYS A 109 -15.20 -7.59 -3.82
CA LYS A 109 -16.49 -7.86 -4.46
C LYS A 109 -16.42 -9.00 -5.49
N ALA A 110 -15.32 -9.12 -6.23
CA ALA A 110 -15.09 -10.23 -7.15
C ALA A 110 -14.84 -11.54 -6.36
N LEU A 111 -13.83 -11.52 -5.50
CA LEU A 111 -13.32 -12.68 -4.76
C LEU A 111 -14.26 -13.22 -3.66
N THR A 112 -15.33 -12.50 -3.30
CA THR A 112 -16.29 -12.90 -2.25
C THR A 112 -17.72 -13.04 -2.77
N SER A 113 -17.93 -13.11 -4.09
CA SER A 113 -19.27 -13.25 -4.64
C SER A 113 -19.93 -14.56 -4.17
N ALA A 114 -21.25 -14.56 -3.94
CA ALA A 114 -21.98 -15.73 -3.40
C ALA A 114 -22.08 -16.94 -4.37
N ARG A 115 -21.37 -16.91 -5.50
CA ARG A 115 -21.45 -17.90 -6.58
C ARG A 115 -20.63 -19.16 -6.29
N CYS A 116 -19.54 -19.02 -5.55
CA CYS A 116 -18.55 -20.07 -5.31
C CYS A 116 -18.03 -20.00 -3.87
N SER A 117 -17.36 -21.06 -3.40
CA SER A 117 -16.65 -21.02 -2.11
C SER A 117 -15.41 -20.12 -2.21
N PRO A 118 -14.88 -19.62 -1.06
CA PRO A 118 -13.65 -18.82 -1.07
C PRO A 118 -12.46 -19.52 -1.74
N THR A 119 -12.32 -20.84 -1.54
CA THR A 119 -11.28 -21.64 -2.19
C THR A 119 -11.44 -21.70 -3.71
N GLN A 120 -12.68 -21.84 -4.20
CA GLN A 120 -12.96 -21.84 -5.64
C GLN A 120 -12.72 -20.48 -6.28
N HIS A 121 -13.01 -19.38 -5.58
CA HIS A 121 -12.66 -18.04 -6.05
C HIS A 121 -11.15 -17.87 -6.19
N LEU A 122 -10.37 -18.32 -5.21
CA LEU A 122 -8.91 -18.22 -5.30
C LEU A 122 -8.31 -19.11 -6.41
N GLU A 123 -8.93 -20.24 -6.73
CA GLU A 123 -8.49 -21.11 -7.83
C GLU A 123 -8.89 -20.59 -9.22
N GLN A 124 -10.06 -19.95 -9.34
CA GLN A 124 -10.60 -19.44 -10.61
C GLN A 124 -10.11 -18.04 -10.93
N GLU A 125 -10.07 -17.17 -9.91
CA GLU A 125 -9.72 -15.75 -10.02
C GLU A 125 -8.27 -15.50 -9.55
N GLN A 126 -7.32 -16.28 -10.09
CA GLN A 126 -5.93 -16.28 -9.60
C GLN A 126 -5.24 -14.92 -9.79
N ALA A 127 -5.58 -14.20 -10.87
CA ALA A 127 -4.99 -12.90 -11.16
C ALA A 127 -5.44 -11.85 -10.15
N LEU A 128 -6.72 -11.85 -9.77
CA LEU A 128 -7.24 -10.96 -8.72
C LEU A 128 -6.74 -11.37 -7.33
N ALA A 129 -6.63 -12.67 -7.05
CA ALA A 129 -6.04 -13.17 -5.81
C ALA A 129 -4.57 -12.73 -5.66
N ARG A 130 -3.80 -12.76 -6.75
CA ARG A 130 -2.44 -12.22 -6.79
C ARG A 130 -2.41 -10.72 -6.50
N GLN A 131 -3.25 -9.94 -7.16
CA GLN A 131 -3.32 -8.49 -6.90
C GLN A 131 -3.71 -8.18 -5.46
N PHE A 132 -4.60 -8.96 -4.85
CA PHE A 132 -4.93 -8.82 -3.43
C PHE A 132 -3.71 -9.03 -2.54
N ALA A 133 -2.90 -10.06 -2.82
CA ALA A 133 -1.64 -10.28 -2.09
C ALA A 133 -0.63 -9.15 -2.32
N GLU A 134 -0.55 -8.59 -3.53
CA GLU A 134 0.32 -7.46 -3.85
C GLU A 134 -0.09 -6.17 -3.10
N ILE A 135 -1.40 -5.91 -2.96
CA ILE A 135 -1.92 -4.82 -2.12
C ILE A 135 -1.49 -5.01 -0.66
N LEU A 136 -1.68 -6.20 -0.09
CA LEU A 136 -1.29 -6.48 1.29
C LEU A 136 0.23 -6.34 1.49
N HIS A 137 1.02 -6.81 0.53
CA HIS A 137 2.47 -6.67 0.56
C HIS A 137 2.90 -5.19 0.54
N PHE A 138 2.29 -4.38 -0.32
CA PHE A 138 2.51 -2.94 -0.33
C PHE A 138 2.16 -2.32 1.03
N THR A 139 0.98 -2.61 1.59
CA THR A 139 0.52 -2.03 2.85
C THR A 139 1.48 -2.33 3.99
N LEU A 140 1.92 -3.59 4.13
CA LEU A 140 2.91 -3.98 5.13
C LEU A 140 4.24 -3.26 4.92
N ARG A 141 4.72 -3.18 3.67
CA ARG A 141 5.98 -2.50 3.36
C ARG A 141 5.92 -1.00 3.63
N PHE A 142 4.80 -0.38 3.30
CA PHE A 142 4.55 1.03 3.57
C PHE A 142 4.57 1.30 5.08
N ASP A 143 3.88 0.48 5.88
CA ASP A 143 3.85 0.62 7.33
C ASP A 143 5.23 0.37 7.97
N GLU A 144 5.98 -0.63 7.49
CA GLU A 144 7.36 -0.87 7.93
C GLU A 144 8.25 0.36 7.71
N LEU A 145 8.15 0.99 6.54
CA LEU A 145 8.92 2.20 6.22
C LEU A 145 8.44 3.42 7.03
N LYS A 146 7.13 3.55 7.27
CA LYS A 146 6.54 4.63 8.06
C LYS A 146 7.07 4.64 9.51
N VAL A 147 7.27 3.48 10.12
CA VAL A 147 7.79 3.36 11.50
C VAL A 147 9.26 3.81 11.60
N LEU A 148 10.01 3.74 10.50
CA LEU A 148 11.41 4.17 10.44
C LEU A 148 11.57 5.68 10.20
N LEU A 149 10.48 6.41 9.95
CA LEU A 149 10.53 7.86 9.72
C LEU A 149 10.81 8.64 11.02
N PRO A 150 11.64 9.70 10.97
CA PRO A 150 11.94 10.51 12.14
C PRO A 150 10.71 11.30 12.65
N PRO A 151 10.47 11.37 13.98
CA PRO A 151 9.37 12.18 14.54
C PRO A 151 9.58 13.67 14.19
N PRO A 152 8.50 14.44 13.93
CA PRO A 152 7.11 14.30 14.42
C PRO A 152 6.14 13.54 13.49
N MET A 153 6.65 12.90 12.45
CA MET A 153 5.90 12.33 11.34
C MET A 153 5.04 11.10 11.67
N SER A 154 5.33 10.39 12.76
CA SER A 154 4.53 9.23 13.19
C SER A 154 3.09 9.58 13.58
N LYS A 155 2.79 10.88 13.78
CA LYS A 155 1.47 11.36 14.23
C LYS A 155 0.57 11.97 13.14
N ILE A 156 1.07 12.20 11.92
CA ILE A 156 0.32 12.94 10.88
C ILE A 156 -0.47 12.00 9.94
N CYS A 157 -0.19 10.69 9.95
CA CYS A 157 -0.86 9.73 9.05
C CYS A 157 -1.85 8.82 9.79
N ILE A 158 -2.73 9.38 10.62
CA ILE A 158 -3.96 8.72 11.11
C ILE A 158 -5.13 9.63 10.80
#